data_AF-A0A422QW40-F1
#
_entry.id   AF-A0A422QW40-F1
#
_cell.length_a   1.000
_cell.length_b   1.000
_cell.length_c   1.000
_cell.angle_alpha   90.00
_cell.angle_beta   90.00
_cell.angle_gamma   90.00
#
_symmetry.space_group_name_H-M   'P 1'
#
loop_
_entity.id
_entity.type
_entity.pdbx_description
1 polymer ?
#
loop_
_entity_poly.entity_id
_entity_poly.type
_entity_poly.pdbx_seq_one_letter_code
_entity_poly.pdbx_strand_id
1 'polypeptide(L)'
;MPVFDDDSEYGIYRFEAHGHHGAKWRVSLSRQGHQIERTFCDSLYGSSMTCLIQARAYRDAVMAAIPPTTNHERVVRLRSDNQSGVSGVIFNEDDAHVSWIATFTSAKGRKSKRFSVKEHGNDQAKALAIAQRQEWLNAHPVNYVTFSPQAEEVARDRFKDRLETPANVLPHARLSKAEIKKRLASINARFDSLRPARLRVRGRRGTGGQVLTISVSDAGRPARRKDMNIKMKRRPLEVALMKAAEKIEATITNIYNADAARWFMDEHGQHLLDPASFDPEEGFSVLVFVPVDLLSVDSGECCQSRILS
;
A
#
# COMPACT_ATOMS: atom_id res chain seq x y z
N MET A 1 -23.98 -4.68 -6.59
CA MET A 1 -22.54 -4.84 -6.90
C MET A 1 -22.25 -4.01 -8.14
N PRO A 2 -21.22 -3.15 -8.15
CA PRO A 2 -20.89 -2.42 -9.37
C PRO A 2 -20.35 -3.40 -10.41
N VAL A 3 -20.84 -3.25 -11.64
CA VAL A 3 -20.46 -4.01 -12.84
C VAL A 3 -19.16 -3.41 -13.37
N PHE A 4 -18.23 -4.27 -13.81
CA PHE A 4 -16.87 -3.90 -14.22
C PHE A 4 -16.77 -3.93 -15.75
N ASP A 5 -16.52 -2.77 -16.35
CA ASP A 5 -16.07 -2.61 -17.73
C ASP A 5 -14.85 -1.69 -17.72
N ASP A 6 -13.64 -2.27 -17.56
CA ASP A 6 -12.37 -1.83 -18.19
C ASP A 6 -11.18 -2.61 -17.57
N ASP A 7 -10.38 -3.28 -18.42
CA ASP A 7 -9.24 -4.11 -18.06
C ASP A 7 -8.12 -3.33 -17.31
N SER A 8 -8.15 -1.99 -17.38
CA SER A 8 -7.15 -1.11 -16.78
C SER A 8 -7.32 -0.88 -15.26
N GLU A 9 -8.48 -1.24 -14.67
CA GLU A 9 -8.88 -0.86 -13.32
C GLU A 9 -8.95 -2.02 -12.30
N TYR A 10 -8.51 -3.23 -12.63
CA TYR A 10 -8.58 -4.37 -11.70
C TYR A 10 -8.00 -4.03 -10.31
N GLY A 11 -8.82 -4.22 -9.28
CA GLY A 11 -8.48 -3.99 -7.88
C GLY A 11 -8.30 -2.52 -7.50
N ILE A 12 -8.72 -1.60 -8.36
CA ILE A 12 -8.71 -0.15 -8.14
C ILE A 12 -10.15 0.36 -8.24
N TYR A 13 -10.54 1.23 -7.32
CA TYR A 13 -11.92 1.70 -7.19
C TYR A 13 -11.94 3.21 -7.00
N ARG A 14 -12.71 3.92 -7.81
CA ARG A 14 -13.00 5.34 -7.62
C ARG A 14 -14.09 5.53 -6.58
N PHE A 15 -13.86 6.45 -5.66
CA PHE A 15 -14.85 6.96 -4.72
C PHE A 15 -14.94 8.46 -4.90
N GLU A 16 -16.10 8.95 -5.34
CA GLU A 16 -16.35 10.38 -5.44
C GLU A 16 -16.50 11.04 -4.07
N ALA A 17 -16.39 12.37 -4.06
CA ALA A 17 -16.58 13.15 -2.85
C ALA A 17 -18.00 12.95 -2.32
N HIS A 18 -18.11 12.65 -1.03
CA HIS A 18 -19.41 12.48 -0.38
C HIS A 18 -19.37 13.09 1.03
N GLY A 19 -20.16 14.15 1.23
CA GLY A 19 -20.18 14.93 2.47
C GLY A 19 -18.78 15.45 2.83
N HIS A 20 -18.29 15.13 4.02
CA HIS A 20 -16.96 15.53 4.49
C HIS A 20 -15.82 14.64 3.96
N HIS A 21 -16.13 13.61 3.18
CA HIS A 21 -15.12 12.74 2.58
C HIS A 21 -14.74 13.26 1.20
N GLY A 22 -13.50 13.71 1.07
CA GLY A 22 -12.92 14.04 -0.23
C GLY A 22 -12.84 12.81 -1.13
N ALA A 23 -12.86 13.06 -2.44
CA ALA A 23 -12.76 12.02 -3.44
C ALA A 23 -11.40 11.31 -3.39
N LYS A 24 -11.40 10.02 -3.75
CA LYS A 24 -10.25 9.13 -3.54
C LYS A 24 -10.30 7.91 -4.45
N TRP A 25 -9.13 7.35 -4.69
CA TRP A 25 -8.93 6.04 -5.29
C TRP A 25 -8.54 5.01 -4.23
N ARG A 26 -9.14 3.83 -4.26
CA ARG A 26 -8.83 2.73 -3.34
C ARG A 26 -8.29 1.56 -4.12
N VAL A 27 -7.14 1.06 -3.70
CA VAL A 27 -6.62 -0.24 -4.13
C VAL A 27 -7.09 -1.28 -3.13
N SER A 28 -7.80 -2.31 -3.59
CA SER A 28 -8.26 -3.44 -2.77
C SER A 28 -7.99 -4.74 -3.51
N LEU A 29 -7.08 -5.55 -2.96
CA LEU A 29 -6.59 -6.79 -3.56
C LEU A 29 -6.49 -7.87 -2.49
N SER A 30 -6.70 -9.13 -2.87
CA SER A 30 -6.42 -10.28 -1.99
C SER A 30 -5.27 -11.09 -2.56
N ARG A 31 -4.22 -11.34 -1.76
CA ARG A 31 -3.05 -12.13 -2.14
C ARG A 31 -2.61 -13.05 -1.01
N GLN A 32 -2.47 -14.34 -1.32
CA GLN A 32 -2.04 -15.38 -0.38
C GLN A 32 -2.79 -15.35 0.97
N GLY A 33 -4.09 -15.03 0.97
CA GLY A 33 -4.92 -14.93 2.18
C GLY A 33 -4.78 -13.63 2.97
N HIS A 34 -4.10 -12.62 2.44
CA HIS A 34 -4.03 -11.27 3.01
C HIS A 34 -4.84 -10.31 2.15
N GLN A 35 -5.76 -9.58 2.79
CA GLN A 35 -6.44 -8.45 2.20
C GLN A 35 -5.53 -7.23 2.27
N ILE A 36 -5.21 -6.66 1.11
CA ILE A 36 -4.38 -5.48 0.95
C ILE A 36 -5.30 -4.36 0.51
N GLU A 37 -5.49 -3.38 1.39
CA GLU A 37 -6.25 -2.18 1.09
C GLU A 37 -5.39 -0.94 1.29
N ARG A 38 -5.43 -0.02 0.32
CA ARG A 38 -4.82 1.30 0.47
C ARG A 38 -5.63 2.35 -0.26
N THR A 39 -5.69 3.55 0.30
CA THR A 39 -6.46 4.68 -0.24
C THR A 39 -5.53 5.83 -0.62
N PHE A 40 -5.83 6.48 -1.74
CA PHE A 40 -5.14 7.61 -2.34
C PHE A 40 -6.16 8.73 -2.54
N CYS A 41 -6.12 9.78 -1.71
CA CYS A 41 -7.12 10.86 -1.78
C CYS A 41 -6.65 11.98 -2.72
N ASP A 42 -7.60 12.58 -3.45
CA ASP A 42 -7.34 13.69 -4.36
C ASP A 42 -6.70 14.88 -3.62
N SER A 43 -7.10 15.12 -2.37
CA SER A 43 -6.52 16.15 -1.50
C SER A 43 -5.07 15.88 -1.04
N LEU A 44 -4.55 14.66 -1.24
CA LEU A 44 -3.16 14.30 -0.93
C LEU A 44 -2.24 14.45 -2.14
N TYR A 45 -2.75 14.24 -3.36
CA TYR A 45 -1.94 14.23 -4.59
C TYR A 45 -2.28 15.36 -5.56
N GLY A 46 -3.32 16.14 -5.29
CA GLY A 46 -3.70 17.35 -6.03
C GLY A 46 -4.76 17.11 -7.10
N SER A 47 -4.81 15.93 -7.72
CA SER A 47 -5.80 15.60 -8.76
C SER A 47 -6.23 14.14 -8.77
N SER A 48 -7.39 13.85 -9.38
CA SER A 48 -7.86 12.48 -9.56
C SER A 48 -6.90 11.65 -10.45
N MET A 49 -6.35 12.25 -11.51
CA MET A 49 -5.43 11.58 -12.42
C MET A 49 -4.12 11.18 -11.74
N THR A 50 -3.51 12.08 -10.95
CA THR A 50 -2.29 11.77 -10.19
C THR A 50 -2.55 10.69 -9.14
N CYS A 51 -3.72 10.72 -8.48
CA CYS A 51 -4.13 9.64 -7.57
C CYS A 51 -4.26 8.29 -8.27
N LEU A 52 -4.86 8.25 -9.45
CA LEU A 52 -5.01 7.02 -10.23
C LEU A 52 -3.65 6.45 -10.64
N ILE A 53 -2.72 7.30 -11.09
CA ILE A 53 -1.33 6.90 -11.41
C ILE A 53 -0.66 6.26 -10.18
N GLN A 54 -0.78 6.89 -9.01
CA GLN A 54 -0.20 6.36 -7.77
C GLN A 54 -0.87 5.06 -7.31
N ALA A 55 -2.20 4.95 -7.46
CA ALA A 55 -2.94 3.73 -7.15
C ALA A 55 -2.53 2.57 -8.07
N ARG A 56 -2.37 2.82 -9.37
CA ARG A 56 -1.88 1.85 -10.37
C ARG A 56 -0.45 1.40 -10.05
N ALA A 57 0.45 2.36 -9.80
CA ALA A 57 1.83 2.04 -9.41
C ALA A 57 1.89 1.20 -8.13
N TYR A 58 1.05 1.50 -7.13
CA TYR A 58 0.99 0.74 -5.89
C TYR A 58 0.46 -0.68 -6.10
N ARG A 59 -0.62 -0.83 -6.87
CA ARG A 59 -1.15 -2.14 -7.28
C ARG A 59 -0.06 -2.98 -7.93
N ASP A 60 0.65 -2.41 -8.89
CA ASP A 60 1.65 -3.11 -9.68
C ASP A 60 2.86 -3.52 -8.82
N ALA A 61 3.30 -2.65 -7.90
CA ALA A 61 4.34 -2.97 -6.91
C ALA A 61 3.92 -4.11 -5.97
N VAL A 62 2.67 -4.11 -5.50
CA VAL A 62 2.12 -5.18 -4.66
C VAL A 62 2.02 -6.50 -5.44
N MET A 63 1.56 -6.45 -6.69
CA MET A 63 1.48 -7.64 -7.54
C MET A 63 2.86 -8.26 -7.77
N ALA A 64 3.87 -7.44 -8.10
CA ALA A 64 5.24 -7.89 -8.30
C ALA A 64 5.86 -8.49 -7.02
N ALA A 65 5.62 -7.89 -5.87
CA ALA A 65 6.22 -8.33 -4.60
C ALA A 65 5.51 -9.54 -3.97
N ILE A 66 4.20 -9.69 -4.21
CA ILE A 66 3.36 -10.71 -3.59
C ILE A 66 2.54 -11.41 -4.70
N PRO A 67 3.14 -12.41 -5.37
CA PRO A 67 2.49 -13.10 -6.48
C PRO A 67 1.25 -13.88 -6.01
N PRO A 68 0.25 -14.06 -6.90
CA PRO A 68 -0.92 -14.87 -6.60
C PRO A 68 -0.53 -16.33 -6.32
N THR A 69 -1.30 -16.98 -5.46
CA THR A 69 -1.06 -18.38 -5.08
C THR A 69 -1.40 -19.28 -6.27
N THR A 70 -0.57 -20.28 -6.57
CA THR A 70 -0.95 -21.31 -7.54
C THR A 70 -1.89 -22.33 -6.89
N ASN A 71 -2.67 -23.03 -7.71
CA ASN A 71 -3.49 -24.15 -7.25
C ASN A 71 -2.64 -25.27 -6.63
N HIS A 72 -1.44 -25.53 -7.18
CA HIS A 72 -0.47 -26.46 -6.63
C HIS A 72 -0.03 -26.08 -5.22
N GLU A 73 0.32 -24.82 -4.98
CA GLU A 73 0.67 -24.32 -3.64
C GLU A 73 -0.46 -24.50 -2.62
N ARG A 74 -1.73 -24.45 -3.05
CA ARG A 74 -2.87 -24.75 -2.18
C ARG A 74 -2.97 -26.24 -1.85
N VAL A 75 -2.78 -27.10 -2.85
CA VAL A 75 -2.98 -28.54 -2.72
C VAL A 75 -1.83 -29.20 -1.95
N VAL A 76 -0.61 -28.66 -2.02
CA VAL A 76 0.57 -29.16 -1.29
C VAL A 76 0.62 -28.65 0.16
N ARG A 77 -0.32 -27.79 0.58
CA ARG A 77 -0.35 -27.24 1.95
C ARG A 77 -0.47 -28.35 3.00
N LEU A 78 0.59 -28.54 3.79
CA LEU A 78 0.59 -29.41 4.96
C LEU A 78 -0.39 -28.90 6.02
N ARG A 79 -1.14 -29.83 6.60
CA ARG A 79 -1.99 -29.58 7.76
C ARG A 79 -1.21 -29.93 9.02
N SER A 80 -1.57 -29.31 10.15
CA SER A 80 -0.90 -29.51 11.44
C SER A 80 -1.03 -30.93 11.99
N ASP A 81 -2.04 -31.67 11.54
CA ASP A 81 -2.36 -33.04 11.91
C ASP A 81 -1.73 -34.09 10.97
N ASN A 82 -0.87 -33.68 10.04
CA ASN A 82 -0.32 -34.58 9.03
C ASN A 82 0.89 -35.38 9.58
N GLN A 83 0.75 -36.71 9.61
CA GLN A 83 1.78 -37.64 10.07
C GLN A 83 2.70 -38.17 8.95
N SER A 84 2.34 -37.95 7.69
CA SER A 84 3.09 -38.49 6.55
C SER A 84 4.24 -37.60 6.09
N GLY A 85 4.19 -36.30 6.43
CA GLY A 85 5.07 -35.27 5.88
C GLY A 85 4.63 -34.80 4.48
N VAL A 86 3.54 -35.34 3.92
CA VAL A 86 3.01 -34.99 2.59
C VAL A 86 1.53 -34.67 2.68
N SER A 87 1.13 -33.47 2.24
CA SER A 87 -0.28 -33.07 2.26
C SER A 87 -1.14 -34.01 1.43
N GLY A 88 -2.26 -34.46 2.02
CA GLY A 88 -3.21 -35.38 1.38
C GLY A 88 -2.88 -36.86 1.57
N VAL A 89 -1.77 -37.21 2.21
CA VAL A 89 -1.47 -38.59 2.63
C VAL A 89 -1.79 -38.75 4.11
N ILE A 90 -2.75 -39.61 4.42
CA ILE A 90 -3.32 -39.80 5.75
C ILE A 90 -3.05 -41.24 6.19
N PHE A 91 -2.62 -41.43 7.44
CA PHE A 91 -2.57 -42.74 8.07
C PHE A 91 -3.94 -43.03 8.70
N ASN A 92 -4.52 -44.17 8.36
CA ASN A 92 -5.81 -44.59 8.88
C ASN A 92 -5.65 -45.91 9.65
N GLU A 93 -5.98 -45.86 10.93
CA GLU A 93 -5.94 -46.98 11.86
C GLU A 93 -7.39 -47.27 12.28
N ASP A 94 -8.13 -47.93 11.38
CA ASP A 94 -9.44 -48.49 11.72
C ASP A 94 -9.22 -49.90 12.32
N ASP A 95 -10.00 -50.27 13.34
CA ASP A 95 -9.87 -51.53 14.12
C ASP A 95 -9.78 -52.82 13.27
N ALA A 96 -10.23 -52.79 12.02
CA ALA A 96 -10.15 -53.93 11.10
C ALA A 96 -9.06 -53.81 10.02
N HIS A 97 -8.60 -52.60 9.67
CA HIS A 97 -7.70 -52.38 8.52
C HIS A 97 -6.81 -51.14 8.69
N VAL A 98 -5.52 -51.37 8.93
CA VAL A 98 -4.49 -50.31 8.92
C VAL A 98 -4.08 -50.00 7.48
N SER A 99 -4.20 -48.75 7.04
CA SER A 99 -3.89 -48.34 5.67
C SER A 99 -3.37 -46.91 5.54
N TRP A 100 -2.54 -46.69 4.52
CA TRP A 100 -2.16 -45.36 4.07
C TRP A 100 -3.08 -44.91 2.94
N ILE A 101 -3.64 -43.70 3.05
CA ILE A 101 -4.62 -43.18 2.10
C ILE A 101 -4.05 -41.94 1.42
N ALA A 102 -3.91 -42.00 0.09
CA ALA A 102 -3.66 -40.84 -0.74
C ALA A 102 -5.00 -40.19 -1.11
N THR A 103 -5.16 -38.89 -0.88
CA THR A 103 -6.35 -38.11 -1.21
C THR A 103 -5.99 -36.92 -2.09
N PHE A 104 -6.87 -36.52 -3.01
CA PHE A 104 -6.70 -35.35 -3.86
C PHE A 104 -8.05 -34.71 -4.19
N THR A 105 -8.20 -33.43 -3.88
CA THR A 105 -9.43 -32.67 -4.15
C THR A 105 -9.14 -31.60 -5.20
N SER A 106 -9.90 -31.62 -6.28
CA SER A 106 -9.86 -30.60 -7.34
C SER A 106 -11.25 -30.03 -7.59
N ALA A 107 -11.35 -29.01 -8.44
CA ALA A 107 -12.63 -28.49 -8.90
C ALA A 107 -13.51 -29.56 -9.59
N LYS A 108 -12.90 -30.60 -10.17
CA LYS A 108 -13.60 -31.72 -10.82
C LYS A 108 -14.04 -32.83 -9.84
N GLY A 109 -13.74 -32.71 -8.55
CA GLY A 109 -14.13 -33.68 -7.53
C GLY A 109 -12.96 -34.20 -6.67
N ARG A 110 -13.28 -35.13 -5.77
CA ARG A 110 -12.35 -35.76 -4.82
C ARG A 110 -11.97 -37.16 -5.28
N LYS A 111 -10.68 -37.45 -5.31
CA LYS A 111 -10.08 -38.77 -5.56
C LYS A 111 -9.40 -39.28 -4.29
N SER A 112 -9.46 -40.59 -4.04
CA SER A 112 -8.78 -41.23 -2.93
C SER A 112 -8.37 -42.66 -3.28
N LYS A 113 -7.19 -43.09 -2.85
CA LYS A 113 -6.68 -44.46 -3.02
C LYS A 113 -6.05 -44.93 -1.72
N ARG A 114 -6.37 -46.16 -1.31
CA ARG A 114 -5.89 -46.77 -0.06
C ARG A 114 -4.83 -47.82 -0.38
N PHE A 115 -3.84 -47.94 0.49
CA PHE A 115 -2.76 -48.92 0.44
C PHE A 115 -2.69 -49.61 1.80
N SER A 116 -3.00 -50.91 1.83
CA SER A 116 -3.08 -51.68 3.06
C SER A 116 -1.68 -51.95 3.64
N VAL A 117 -1.51 -51.73 4.94
CA VAL A 117 -0.26 -52.09 5.65
C VAL A 117 -0.08 -53.60 5.72
N LYS A 118 -1.18 -54.37 5.76
CA LYS A 118 -1.14 -55.84 5.78
C LYS A 118 -0.57 -56.44 4.49
N GLU A 119 -0.80 -55.78 3.35
CA GLU A 119 -0.39 -56.27 2.02
C GLU A 119 1.03 -55.83 1.65
N HIS A 120 1.42 -54.62 2.04
CA HIS A 120 2.68 -54.01 1.60
C HIS A 120 3.69 -53.75 2.73
N GLY A 121 3.29 -53.84 3.99
CA GLY A 121 4.09 -53.31 5.10
C GLY A 121 3.98 -51.79 5.23
N ASN A 122 4.31 -51.25 6.40
CA ASN A 122 4.02 -49.86 6.74
C ASN A 122 4.77 -48.86 5.84
N ASP A 123 6.08 -49.03 5.70
CA ASP A 123 6.93 -48.10 4.95
C ASP A 123 6.64 -48.12 3.45
N GLN A 124 6.40 -49.30 2.89
CA GLN A 124 6.10 -49.44 1.47
C GLN A 124 4.68 -48.93 1.16
N ALA A 125 3.69 -49.18 2.01
CA ALA A 125 2.35 -48.61 1.87
C ALA A 125 2.39 -47.07 1.92
N LYS A 126 3.21 -46.50 2.82
CA LYS A 126 3.46 -45.05 2.87
C LYS A 126 4.10 -44.53 1.57
N ALA A 127 5.14 -45.20 1.08
CA ALA A 127 5.83 -44.82 -0.15
C ALA A 127 4.90 -44.84 -1.37
N LEU A 128 4.05 -45.88 -1.49
CA LEU A 128 3.05 -45.99 -2.55
C LEU A 128 2.00 -44.87 -2.48
N ALA A 129 1.53 -44.53 -1.28
CA ALA A 129 0.59 -43.42 -1.09
C ALA A 129 1.21 -42.07 -1.49
N ILE A 130 2.49 -41.84 -1.17
CA ILE A 130 3.24 -40.64 -1.57
C ILE A 130 3.43 -40.61 -3.09
N ALA A 131 3.85 -41.72 -3.71
CA ALA A 131 4.05 -41.80 -5.16
C ALA A 131 2.74 -41.54 -5.93
N GLN A 132 1.63 -42.13 -5.48
CA GLN A 132 0.32 -41.89 -6.09
C GLN A 132 -0.11 -40.42 -5.96
N ARG A 133 0.15 -39.81 -4.81
CA ARG A 133 -0.14 -38.39 -4.58
C ARG A 133 0.69 -37.49 -5.49
N GLN A 134 1.95 -37.83 -5.67
CA GLN A 134 2.89 -37.14 -6.55
C GLN A 134 2.46 -37.19 -8.01
N GLU A 135 2.01 -38.36 -8.47
CA GLU A 135 1.44 -38.53 -9.82
C GLU A 135 0.22 -37.63 -10.05
N TRP A 136 -0.70 -37.57 -9.08
CA TRP A 136 -1.87 -36.69 -9.18
C TRP A 136 -1.54 -35.21 -9.16
N LEU A 137 -0.50 -34.81 -8.44
CA LEU A 137 0.00 -33.43 -8.47
C LEU A 137 0.60 -33.12 -9.85
N ASN A 138 1.50 -33.96 -10.35
CA ASN A 138 2.14 -33.77 -11.66
C ASN A 138 1.11 -33.69 -12.81
N ALA A 139 0.05 -34.49 -12.75
CA ALA A 139 -1.02 -34.48 -13.74
C ALA A 139 -2.00 -33.29 -13.57
N HIS A 140 -1.94 -32.55 -12.46
CA HIS A 140 -2.79 -31.39 -12.24
C HIS A 140 -2.19 -30.16 -12.94
N PRO A 141 -2.94 -29.47 -13.83
CA PRO A 141 -2.44 -28.26 -14.47
C PRO A 141 -2.10 -27.20 -13.42
N VAL A 142 -0.97 -26.50 -13.56
CA VAL A 142 -0.62 -25.37 -12.69
C VAL A 142 -1.36 -24.14 -13.19
N ASN A 143 -2.30 -23.64 -12.40
CA ASN A 143 -3.08 -22.43 -12.70
C ASN A 143 -3.02 -21.46 -11.51
N TYR A 144 -3.17 -20.17 -11.78
CA TYR A 144 -3.32 -19.18 -10.73
C TYR A 144 -4.70 -19.28 -10.07
N VAL A 145 -4.73 -19.16 -8.75
CA VAL A 145 -5.99 -19.07 -7.99
C VAL A 145 -6.31 -17.60 -7.83
N THR A 146 -7.01 -17.05 -8.80
CA THR A 146 -7.47 -15.67 -8.80
C THR A 146 -8.99 -15.62 -8.65
N PHE A 147 -9.50 -14.49 -8.16
CA PHE A 147 -10.94 -14.28 -7.96
C PHE A 147 -11.65 -13.75 -9.21
N SER A 148 -10.91 -13.35 -10.26
CA SER A 148 -11.49 -12.88 -11.51
C SER A 148 -10.66 -13.35 -12.71
N PRO A 149 -11.29 -13.52 -13.89
CA PRO A 149 -10.60 -13.87 -15.13
C PRO A 149 -9.48 -12.89 -15.49
N GLN A 150 -9.71 -11.59 -15.32
CA GLN A 150 -8.71 -10.55 -15.61
C GLN A 150 -7.46 -10.69 -14.75
N ALA A 151 -7.64 -11.03 -13.47
CA ALA A 151 -6.53 -11.25 -12.56
C ALA A 151 -5.70 -12.50 -12.95
N GLU A 152 -6.35 -13.51 -13.56
CA GLU A 152 -5.65 -14.69 -14.06
C GLU A 152 -4.77 -14.36 -15.26
N GLU A 153 -5.29 -13.55 -16.20
CA GLU A 153 -4.57 -13.13 -17.40
C GLU A 153 -3.34 -12.29 -17.07
N VAL A 154 -3.49 -11.26 -16.24
CA VAL A 154 -2.36 -10.43 -15.77
C VAL A 154 -1.32 -11.27 -15.03
N ALA A 155 -1.76 -12.26 -14.25
CA ALA A 155 -0.84 -13.15 -13.56
C ALA A 155 -0.09 -14.09 -14.52
N ARG A 156 -0.76 -14.56 -15.58
CA ARG A 156 -0.17 -15.41 -16.61
C ARG A 156 0.90 -14.67 -17.41
N ASP A 157 0.64 -13.43 -17.78
CA ASP A 157 1.59 -12.58 -18.51
C ASP A 157 2.83 -12.24 -17.65
N ARG A 158 2.62 -11.75 -16.42
CA ARG A 158 3.73 -11.28 -15.57
C ARG A 158 4.52 -12.37 -14.85
N PHE A 159 3.95 -13.55 -14.67
CA PHE A 159 4.57 -14.63 -13.88
C PHE A 159 4.58 -15.97 -14.63
N LYS A 160 4.84 -15.94 -15.95
CA LYS A 160 4.90 -17.15 -16.78
C LYS A 160 5.82 -18.22 -16.18
N ASP A 161 6.97 -17.81 -15.66
CA ASP A 161 8.00 -18.69 -15.08
C ASP A 161 7.50 -19.52 -13.88
N ARG A 162 6.48 -19.04 -13.16
CA ARG A 162 5.91 -19.78 -12.00
C ARG A 162 4.86 -20.82 -12.41
N LEU A 163 4.45 -20.83 -13.67
CA LEU A 163 3.57 -21.86 -14.23
C LEU A 163 4.37 -23.04 -14.77
N GLU A 164 5.70 -22.91 -14.88
CA GLU A 164 6.58 -24.01 -15.22
C GLU A 164 6.57 -25.02 -14.07
N THR A 165 6.10 -26.24 -14.35
CA THR A 165 6.06 -27.33 -13.37
C THR A 165 7.49 -27.65 -12.95
N PRO A 166 7.90 -27.40 -11.70
CA PRO A 166 9.22 -27.76 -11.25
C PRO A 166 9.29 -29.28 -11.20
N ALA A 167 10.38 -29.86 -11.71
CA ALA A 167 10.63 -31.31 -11.66
C ALA A 167 10.66 -31.87 -10.22
N ASN A 168 10.69 -31.01 -9.20
CA ASN A 168 10.72 -31.37 -7.79
C ASN A 168 9.57 -30.68 -7.04
N VAL A 169 8.51 -31.43 -6.72
CA VAL A 169 7.22 -30.96 -6.14
C VAL A 169 7.33 -30.67 -4.64
N LEU A 170 8.48 -30.17 -4.21
CA LEU A 170 8.62 -29.60 -2.88
C LEU A 170 7.97 -28.22 -2.85
N PRO A 171 7.32 -27.85 -1.73
CA PRO A 171 6.52 -26.65 -1.65
C PRO A 171 7.40 -25.45 -2.02
N HIS A 172 7.09 -24.82 -3.16
CA HIS A 172 7.63 -23.51 -3.46
C HIS A 172 7.30 -22.63 -2.27
N ALA A 173 8.34 -22.13 -1.62
CA ALA A 173 8.25 -21.47 -0.33
C ALA A 173 7.27 -20.31 -0.44
N ARG A 174 6.03 -20.55 -0.03
CA ARG A 174 5.02 -19.52 0.13
C ARG A 174 5.61 -18.51 1.11
N LEU A 175 5.58 -17.23 0.73
CA LEU A 175 6.06 -16.19 1.61
C LEU A 175 5.34 -16.32 2.95
N SER A 176 6.11 -16.38 4.03
CA SER A 176 5.53 -16.44 5.37
C SER A 176 4.67 -15.20 5.59
N LYS A 177 3.66 -15.28 6.48
CA LYS A 177 2.83 -14.11 6.82
C LYS A 177 3.71 -12.91 7.25
N ALA A 178 4.79 -13.17 7.98
CA ALA A 178 5.74 -12.16 8.41
C ALA A 178 6.48 -11.50 7.24
N GLU A 179 6.92 -12.29 6.26
CA GLU A 179 7.58 -11.79 5.06
C GLU A 179 6.64 -10.97 4.17
N ILE A 180 5.39 -11.41 4.00
CA ILE A 180 4.34 -10.64 3.30
C ILE A 180 4.13 -9.29 3.97
N LYS A 181 3.99 -9.28 5.31
CA LYS A 181 3.82 -8.05 6.08
C LYS A 181 5.03 -7.12 5.95
N LYS A 182 6.25 -7.67 5.95
CA LYS A 182 7.50 -6.91 5.77
C LYS A 182 7.55 -6.25 4.38
N ARG A 183 7.29 -7.01 3.31
CA ARG A 183 7.24 -6.49 1.94
C ARG A 183 6.19 -5.40 1.78
N LEU A 184 4.99 -5.62 2.31
CA LEU A 184 3.91 -4.63 2.27
C LEU A 184 4.30 -3.35 3.04
N ALA A 185 4.97 -3.48 4.19
CA ALA A 185 5.48 -2.33 4.94
C ALA A 185 6.53 -1.54 4.15
N SER A 186 7.46 -2.22 3.48
CA SER A 186 8.47 -1.56 2.62
C SER A 186 7.83 -0.82 1.43
N ILE A 187 6.85 -1.44 0.76
CA ILE A 187 6.09 -0.77 -0.31
C ILE A 187 5.33 0.43 0.27
N ASN A 188 4.71 0.27 1.44
CA ASN A 188 3.98 1.35 2.08
C ASN A 188 4.87 2.56 2.37
N ALA A 189 6.02 2.32 2.99
CA ALA A 189 7.02 3.35 3.28
C ALA A 189 7.50 4.08 2.01
N ARG A 190 7.82 3.34 0.93
CA ARG A 190 8.24 3.95 -0.35
C ARG A 190 7.17 4.89 -0.91
N PHE A 191 5.91 4.49 -0.87
CA PHE A 191 4.82 5.35 -1.37
C PHE A 191 4.50 6.50 -0.41
N ASP A 192 4.75 6.33 0.89
CA ASP A 192 4.61 7.42 1.86
C ASP A 192 5.69 8.49 1.65
N SER A 193 6.92 8.11 1.27
CA SER A 193 8.00 9.06 0.95
C SER A 193 7.81 9.79 -0.38
N LEU A 194 7.04 9.22 -1.31
CA LEU A 194 6.72 9.85 -2.61
C LEU A 194 5.51 10.79 -2.55
N ARG A 195 4.92 10.99 -1.37
CA ARG A 195 3.78 11.93 -1.23
C ARG A 195 4.24 13.35 -1.52
N PRO A 196 3.46 14.13 -2.28
CA PRO A 196 3.75 15.54 -2.48
C PRO A 196 3.89 16.28 -1.16
N ALA A 197 4.91 17.11 -1.06
CA ALA A 197 5.11 18.01 0.06
C ALA A 197 3.95 19.00 0.13
N ARG A 198 3.39 19.17 1.32
CA ARG A 198 2.24 20.04 1.54
C ARG A 198 2.50 20.94 2.73
N LEU A 199 1.91 22.12 2.69
CA LEU A 199 2.03 23.08 3.75
C LEU A 199 0.64 23.57 4.13
N ARG A 200 0.28 23.39 5.41
CA ARG A 200 -0.94 23.91 6.00
C ARG A 200 -0.59 25.02 6.97
N VAL A 201 -1.11 26.21 6.72
CA VAL A 201 -1.05 27.35 7.66
C VAL A 201 -2.46 27.73 8.05
N ARG A 202 -2.71 27.74 9.36
CA ARG A 202 -4.00 28.11 9.93
C ARG A 202 -3.82 29.20 10.97
N GLY A 203 -4.48 30.33 10.79
CA GLY A 203 -4.64 31.37 11.81
C GLY A 203 -6.04 31.31 12.40
N ARG A 204 -6.16 31.32 13.72
CA ARG A 204 -7.45 31.47 14.41
C ARG A 204 -7.32 32.32 15.66
N ARG A 205 -8.39 33.01 16.05
CA ARG A 205 -8.44 33.65 17.36
C ARG A 205 -8.53 32.59 18.46
N GLY A 206 -7.71 32.76 19.49
CA GLY A 206 -7.72 31.96 20.71
C GLY A 206 -8.81 32.41 21.66
N THR A 207 -9.14 31.54 22.61
CA THR A 207 -10.20 31.75 23.60
C THR A 207 -10.01 33.06 24.36
N GLY A 208 -11.04 33.91 24.37
CA GLY A 208 -11.02 35.22 25.04
C GLY A 208 -10.55 36.40 24.17
N GLY A 209 -10.38 36.19 22.86
CA GLY A 209 -10.19 37.28 21.88
C GLY A 209 -8.83 38.00 21.93
N GLN A 210 -7.93 37.58 22.81
CA GLN A 210 -6.69 38.31 23.11
C GLN A 210 -5.42 37.61 22.61
N VAL A 211 -5.57 36.49 21.91
CA VAL A 211 -4.47 35.67 21.40
C VAL A 211 -4.79 35.25 19.97
N LEU A 212 -3.82 35.37 19.06
CA LEU A 212 -3.86 34.76 17.74
C LEU A 212 -3.06 33.45 17.79
N THR A 213 -3.72 32.34 17.46
CA THR A 213 -3.11 31.01 17.37
C THR A 213 -2.83 30.69 15.91
N ILE A 214 -1.56 30.46 15.60
CA ILE A 214 -1.08 30.08 14.27
C ILE A 214 -0.55 28.66 14.33
N SER A 215 -1.01 27.81 13.42
CA SER A 215 -0.56 26.44 13.26
C SER A 215 0.06 26.29 11.88
N VAL A 216 1.34 25.95 11.83
CA VAL A 216 2.04 25.57 10.59
C VAL A 216 2.32 24.08 10.64
N SER A 217 1.98 23.35 9.57
CA SER A 217 2.17 21.90 9.50
C SER A 217 2.49 21.43 8.08
N ASP A 218 3.30 20.38 7.96
CA ASP A 218 3.54 19.67 6.69
C ASP A 218 2.34 18.82 6.20
N ALA A 219 1.23 18.83 6.95
CA ALA A 219 0.03 18.03 6.71
C ALA A 219 0.32 16.52 6.53
N GLY A 220 1.46 16.03 7.03
CA GLY A 220 1.92 14.64 6.92
C GLY A 220 1.22 13.67 7.87
N ARG A 221 1.66 12.40 7.85
CA ARG A 221 1.27 11.38 8.84
C ARG A 221 2.49 10.51 9.18
N PRO A 222 3.15 10.72 10.34
CA PRO A 222 2.87 11.76 11.34
C PRO A 222 3.15 13.18 10.81
N ALA A 223 2.36 14.16 11.26
CA ALA A 223 2.53 15.55 10.83
C ALA A 223 3.61 16.25 11.65
N ARG A 224 4.59 16.89 10.99
CA ARG A 224 5.44 17.89 11.63
C ARG A 224 4.63 19.18 11.73
N ARG A 225 4.26 19.56 12.96
CA ARG A 225 3.41 20.73 13.24
C ARG A 225 4.01 21.58 14.36
N LYS A 226 3.92 22.90 14.21
CA LYS A 226 4.22 23.86 15.26
C LYS A 226 3.04 24.81 15.45
N ASP A 227 2.57 24.87 16.70
CA ASP A 227 1.57 25.83 17.13
C ASP A 227 2.24 27.02 17.84
N MET A 228 1.75 28.21 17.55
CA MET A 228 2.29 29.47 18.03
C MET A 228 1.16 30.36 18.50
N ASN A 229 1.30 30.92 19.71
CA ASN A 229 0.33 31.83 20.29
C ASN A 229 0.93 33.24 20.37
N ILE A 230 0.24 34.23 19.81
CA ILE A 230 0.66 35.64 19.77
C ILE A 230 -0.36 36.47 20.55
N LYS A 231 0.09 37.13 21.63
CA LYS A 231 -0.78 37.97 22.47
C LYS A 231 -1.08 39.31 21.76
N MET A 232 -2.37 39.62 21.61
CA MET A 232 -2.89 40.84 20.97
C MET A 232 -3.20 41.99 21.97
N LYS A 233 -3.27 41.68 23.28
CA LYS A 233 -3.79 42.53 24.37
C LYS A 233 -3.16 43.93 24.57
N ARG A 234 -2.07 44.28 23.87
CA ARG A 234 -1.33 45.55 24.02
C ARG A 234 -0.67 46.04 22.72
N ARG A 235 -1.00 45.46 21.57
CA ARG A 235 -0.31 45.75 20.30
C ARG A 235 -1.34 46.05 19.20
N PRO A 236 -1.05 46.98 18.28
CA PRO A 236 -1.84 47.12 17.06
C PRO A 236 -1.91 45.78 16.33
N LEU A 237 -3.03 45.53 15.64
CA LEU A 237 -3.25 44.31 14.86
C LEU A 237 -2.10 44.10 13.85
N GLU A 238 -1.67 45.17 13.19
CA GLU A 238 -0.55 45.20 12.25
C GLU A 238 0.74 44.62 12.86
N VAL A 239 1.12 45.08 14.05
CA VAL A 239 2.32 44.60 14.76
C VAL A 239 2.18 43.13 15.17
N ALA A 240 0.97 42.66 15.44
CA ALA A 240 0.71 41.25 15.73
C ALA A 240 0.81 40.39 14.46
N LEU A 241 0.36 40.88 13.31
CA LEU A 241 0.42 40.21 12.01
C LEU A 241 1.85 40.19 11.44
N MET A 242 2.65 41.25 11.61
CA MET A 242 4.08 41.22 11.27
C MET A 242 4.83 40.14 12.05
N LYS A 243 4.57 40.04 13.36
CA LYS A 243 5.14 38.97 14.19
C LYS A 243 4.62 37.58 13.86
N ALA A 244 3.41 37.49 13.31
CA ALA A 244 2.87 36.26 12.77
C ALA A 244 3.65 35.83 11.53
N ALA A 245 3.88 36.76 10.59
CA ALA A 245 4.64 36.54 9.37
C ALA A 245 6.06 36.02 9.67
N GLU A 246 6.83 36.73 10.51
CA GLU A 246 8.19 36.33 10.91
C GLU A 246 8.24 34.90 11.48
N LYS A 247 7.25 34.56 12.31
CA LYS A 247 7.16 33.23 12.94
C LYS A 247 6.74 32.14 11.97
N ILE A 248 5.82 32.46 11.04
CA ILE A 248 5.39 31.54 9.99
C ILE A 248 6.60 31.23 9.10
N GLU A 249 7.31 32.25 8.62
CA GLU A 249 8.49 32.12 7.78
C GLU A 249 9.59 31.28 8.44
N ALA A 250 9.94 31.60 9.69
CA ALA A 250 10.94 30.83 10.45
C ALA A 250 10.52 29.36 10.64
N THR A 251 9.23 29.10 10.82
CA THR A 251 8.73 27.73 10.99
C THR A 251 8.72 26.96 9.68
N ILE A 252 8.32 27.57 8.57
CA ILE A 252 8.37 26.94 7.24
C ILE A 252 9.83 26.63 6.88
N THR A 253 10.75 27.56 7.17
CA THR A 253 12.19 27.37 6.97
C THR A 253 12.72 26.13 7.70
N ASN A 254 12.27 25.91 8.94
CA ASN A 254 12.66 24.74 9.71
C ASN A 254 12.01 23.42 9.25
N ILE A 255 10.78 23.47 8.71
CA ILE A 255 10.09 22.27 8.21
C ILE A 255 10.62 21.85 6.82
N TYR A 256 10.94 22.84 5.98
CA TYR A 256 11.39 22.69 4.60
C TYR A 256 12.75 23.38 4.40
N ASN A 257 12.77 24.64 3.93
CA ASN A 257 13.95 25.46 3.73
C ASN A 257 13.54 26.94 3.52
N ALA A 258 14.51 27.83 3.33
CA ALA A 258 14.27 29.26 3.15
C ALA A 258 13.53 29.60 1.85
N ASP A 259 13.73 28.83 0.78
CA ASP A 259 13.08 29.08 -0.51
C ASP A 259 11.58 28.79 -0.47
N ALA A 260 11.20 27.68 0.15
CA ALA A 260 9.81 27.35 0.42
C ALA A 260 9.13 28.37 1.35
N ALA A 261 9.87 28.94 2.31
CA ALA A 261 9.36 29.98 3.19
C ALA A 261 9.09 31.29 2.43
N ARG A 262 10.06 31.76 1.63
CA ARG A 262 9.90 32.96 0.79
C ARG A 262 8.73 32.82 -0.19
N TRP A 263 8.70 31.72 -0.94
CA TRP A 263 7.60 31.42 -1.86
C TRP A 263 6.22 31.48 -1.18
N PHE A 264 6.07 30.84 -0.01
CA PHE A 264 4.79 30.87 0.69
C PHE A 264 4.42 32.29 1.13
N MET A 265 5.38 33.07 1.63
CA MET A 265 5.14 34.43 2.08
C MET A 265 4.74 35.35 0.93
N ASP A 266 5.37 35.21 -0.24
CA ASP A 266 5.10 36.02 -1.43
C ASP A 266 3.75 35.66 -2.07
N GLU A 267 3.45 34.38 -2.28
CA GLU A 267 2.23 33.94 -2.96
C GLU A 267 0.98 33.97 -2.08
N HIS A 268 1.15 33.80 -0.76
CA HIS A 268 0.03 33.61 0.16
C HIS A 268 0.13 34.49 1.41
N GLY A 269 1.31 34.61 2.01
CA GLY A 269 1.50 35.31 3.27
C GLY A 269 1.10 36.78 3.23
N GLN A 270 1.45 37.50 2.17
CA GLN A 270 1.13 38.93 2.00
C GLN A 270 -0.38 39.18 2.03
N HIS A 271 -1.17 38.34 1.34
CA HIS A 271 -2.63 38.47 1.34
C HIS A 271 -3.28 37.94 2.63
N LEU A 272 -2.82 36.82 3.18
CA LEU A 272 -3.42 36.20 4.37
C LEU A 272 -3.19 36.99 5.66
N LEU A 273 -2.11 37.77 5.71
CA LEU A 273 -1.71 38.56 6.87
C LEU A 273 -1.82 40.06 6.62
N ASP A 274 -2.52 40.46 5.55
CA ASP A 274 -2.82 41.86 5.27
C ASP A 274 -3.82 42.40 6.33
N PRO A 275 -3.44 43.42 7.10
CA PRO A 275 -4.32 44.02 8.11
C PRO A 275 -5.66 44.53 7.55
N ALA A 276 -5.72 44.88 6.25
CA ALA A 276 -6.93 45.37 5.61
C ALA A 276 -7.95 44.27 5.27
N SER A 277 -7.49 43.03 5.04
CA SER A 277 -8.33 41.90 4.62
C SER A 277 -8.46 40.81 5.69
N PHE A 278 -7.59 40.80 6.70
CA PHE A 278 -7.59 39.80 7.76
C PHE A 278 -8.79 39.99 8.70
N ASP A 279 -9.73 39.06 8.65
CA ASP A 279 -10.80 38.94 9.64
C ASP A 279 -10.32 38.10 10.85
N PRO A 280 -10.21 38.71 12.05
CA PRO A 280 -9.79 37.99 13.25
C PRO A 280 -10.83 36.96 13.76
N GLU A 281 -12.12 37.15 13.49
CA GLU A 281 -13.18 36.25 13.96
C GLU A 281 -13.30 35.00 13.10
N GLU A 282 -13.19 35.14 11.78
CA GLU A 282 -13.21 34.01 10.84
C GLU A 282 -11.86 33.26 10.81
N GLY A 283 -10.75 34.01 10.88
CA GLY A 283 -9.40 33.49 10.72
C GLY A 283 -9.15 32.96 9.30
N PHE A 284 -8.13 32.12 9.13
CA PHE A 284 -7.83 31.51 7.83
C PHE A 284 -7.26 30.11 7.98
N SER A 285 -7.44 29.30 6.94
CA SER A 285 -6.85 27.97 6.82
C SER A 285 -6.49 27.68 5.37
N VAL A 286 -5.21 27.76 5.05
CA VAL A 286 -4.69 27.47 3.71
C VAL A 286 -3.90 26.16 3.73
N LEU A 287 -4.14 25.32 2.72
CA LEU A 287 -3.38 24.11 2.43
C LEU A 287 -2.88 24.20 0.99
N VAL A 288 -1.57 24.20 0.81
CA VAL A 288 -0.92 24.30 -0.49
C VAL A 288 0.05 23.15 -0.71
N PHE A 289 0.34 22.85 -1.97
CA PHE A 289 1.41 21.95 -2.36
C PHE A 289 2.69 22.76 -2.50
N VAL A 290 3.76 22.32 -1.85
CA VAL A 290 5.06 22.99 -1.96
C VAL A 290 5.68 22.56 -3.30
N PRO A 291 6.05 23.50 -4.20
CA PRO A 291 6.69 23.18 -5.47
C PRO A 291 7.93 22.32 -5.26
N VAL A 292 8.10 21.29 -6.10
CA VAL A 292 9.19 20.32 -5.97
C VAL A 292 10.55 20.99 -6.17
N ASP A 293 10.64 21.95 -7.09
CA ASP A 293 11.87 22.68 -7.42
C ASP A 293 12.40 23.52 -6.24
N LEU A 294 11.51 23.89 -5.30
CA LEU A 294 11.90 24.59 -4.08
C LEU A 294 12.39 23.66 -2.99
N LEU A 295 12.26 22.34 -3.16
CA LEU A 295 12.66 21.32 -2.17
C LEU A 295 13.98 20.64 -2.53
N SER A 296 14.40 20.72 -3.79
CA SER A 296 15.77 20.39 -4.17
C SER A 296 16.71 21.42 -3.56
N VAL A 297 17.52 20.97 -2.61
CA VAL A 297 18.74 21.70 -2.26
C VAL A 297 19.57 21.71 -3.53
N ASP A 298 19.91 22.90 -4.05
CA ASP A 298 20.92 23.05 -5.08
C ASP A 298 22.18 22.28 -4.64
N SER A 299 22.34 21.05 -5.12
CA SER A 299 23.66 20.47 -5.29
C SER A 299 24.28 21.30 -6.39
N GLY A 300 24.95 22.38 -5.98
CA GLY A 300 25.78 23.19 -6.83
C GLY A 300 26.84 22.32 -7.50
N GLU A 301 26.51 21.80 -8.67
CA GLU A 301 27.47 21.39 -9.68
C GLU A 301 27.24 22.24 -10.91
N CYS A 302 28.04 23.30 -10.94
CA CYS A 302 28.54 23.95 -12.13
C CYS A 302 28.69 22.96 -13.30
N CYS A 303 27.96 23.19 -14.39
CA CYS A 303 28.45 22.85 -15.73
C CYS A 303 28.19 24.04 -16.65
N GLN A 304 29.24 24.85 -16.77
CA GLN A 304 29.47 25.64 -17.96
C GLN A 304 29.44 24.73 -19.20
N SER A 305 28.56 25.05 -20.15
CA SER A 305 28.82 24.83 -21.57
C SER A 305 28.39 26.12 -22.26
N ARG A 306 29.28 27.11 -22.36
CA ARG A 306 30.16 27.33 -23.52
C ARG A 306 29.45 27.02 -24.85
N ILE A 307 28.99 28.11 -25.47
CA ILE A 307 29.25 28.52 -26.86
C ILE A 307 29.99 27.49 -27.72
N LEU A 308 29.41 27.21 -28.90
CA LEU A 308 29.94 26.82 -30.22
C LEU A 308 28.85 25.92 -30.86
N SER A 309 28.23 26.18 -32.01
CA SER A 309 28.38 27.14 -33.11
C SER A 309 27.01 27.29 -33.79
#